data_AF-A0A938N0M2-F1
#
_entry.id   AF-A0A938N0M2-F1
#
_cell.length_a   1.000
_cell.length_b   1.000
_cell.length_c   1.000
_cell.angle_alpha   90.00
_cell.angle_beta   90.00
_cell.angle_gamma   90.00
#
_symmetry.space_group_name_H-M   'P 1'
#
loop_
_entity.id
_entity.type
_entity.pdbx_description
1 polymer ?
#
loop_
_entity_poly.entity_id
_entity_poly.type
_entity_poly.pdbx_seq_one_letter_code
_entity_poly.pdbx_strand_id
1 'polypeptide(L)'
;MKHAFTFLSTLLLSVAAQAQTTSGSAASDRAGAPDEIVIENREFRLVIAGDGKARSLLHKPSGEECLQPEAERCTRASAFSITEYRPYLGDVHLVYPSKETSFEADSVRRVGDDLIVGFERSKWSATIGIRVTENYLGFALKKVEFAKGYSMNDIAVPMDEVAILKLPVRNRTHFGDWLNVAWDNKMAVNVLATDPDAKIDAAKFRDYALLQATAVREVKLAGVGAALIATRPETLLDRIDQLEFDFDLPRGVKSRRREEIRYSYLWLSSVSTKDIGDYIAIARKAGFRGIQIYWPAMFKTLGHYPWRDEYPNGMADLQTITRKIKEAGMIAGFHIQHPKVSLNDLYVSPVPDHRLHLARIFTLAAPLDEKSTTIAVEENPEGCDLLTAVMYEQSKILKIGHELIEYADYTTRRPYQFTGCKRGALKTRSFAHPLGCKFGLLDIDGQPAVRLDQRTSIQCEHAKKIGDISREAGFQFFSYDGAEDVHPPWWFWVSMSQYEVYRRLPPEPLFSTGAAKSHFGWHILTCANEFDTFSPEVIKKATREHQLAAAKYLAQDFTRCNLGWINYVAPSAATIGMQPD
;
A
#
# COMPACT_ATOMS: atom_id res chain seq x y z
N MET A 1 65.76 19.51 -20.29
CA MET A 1 65.52 20.53 -19.25
C MET A 1 64.17 20.17 -18.63
N LYS A 2 64.17 19.45 -17.49
CA LYS A 2 64.33 19.95 -16.10
C LYS A 2 63.00 20.55 -15.60
N HIS A 3 62.30 20.13 -14.55
CA HIS A 3 62.54 19.32 -13.32
C HIS A 3 61.13 18.86 -12.83
N ALA A 4 60.81 17.62 -12.41
CA ALA A 4 61.16 16.88 -11.19
C ALA A 4 61.00 17.66 -9.87
N PHE A 5 60.11 17.26 -8.96
CA PHE A 5 60.45 16.99 -7.55
C PHE A 5 59.29 16.33 -6.77
N THR A 6 59.69 15.67 -5.70
CA THR A 6 59.18 14.45 -5.08
C THR A 6 59.08 14.71 -3.57
N PHE A 7 58.07 14.11 -2.91
CA PHE A 7 58.06 13.59 -1.52
C PHE A 7 58.30 14.48 -0.27
N LEU A 8 57.32 14.34 0.65
CA LEU A 8 57.41 13.93 2.08
C LEU A 8 58.25 14.69 3.13
N SER A 9 57.50 15.16 4.15
CA SER A 9 57.66 14.95 5.61
C SER A 9 58.90 15.41 6.40
N THR A 10 58.59 15.81 7.66
CA THR A 10 59.39 16.02 8.90
C THR A 10 59.79 17.47 9.21
N LEU A 11 59.86 17.96 10.45
CA LEU A 11 59.38 17.64 11.80
C LEU A 11 60.04 18.71 12.71
N LEU A 12 59.30 19.30 13.66
CA LEU A 12 59.74 19.90 14.96
C LEU A 12 60.95 20.87 15.03
N LEU A 13 60.75 22.06 15.64
CA LEU A 13 61.24 22.37 17.01
C LEU A 13 60.81 23.78 17.51
N SER A 14 60.08 23.77 18.64
CA SER A 14 60.06 24.68 19.82
C SER A 14 60.46 26.16 19.75
N VAL A 15 59.65 27.04 20.37
CA VAL A 15 60.01 27.81 21.59
C VAL A 15 58.75 28.05 22.44
N ALA A 16 58.89 27.84 23.74
CA ALA A 16 57.88 28.01 24.79
C ALA A 16 58.08 29.32 25.59
N ALA A 17 56.99 29.89 26.13
CA ALA A 17 56.93 30.69 27.38
C ALA A 17 55.43 30.99 27.68
N GLN A 18 54.78 30.24 28.58
CA GLN A 18 54.61 30.50 30.03
C GLN A 18 53.56 31.58 30.40
N ALA A 19 52.41 31.12 30.92
CA ALA A 19 51.79 31.69 32.12
C ALA A 19 50.86 30.64 32.77
N GLN A 20 50.92 30.57 34.10
CA GLN A 20 50.49 29.49 34.98
C GLN A 20 49.03 29.58 35.45
N THR A 21 48.47 28.38 35.69
CA THR A 21 47.60 27.97 36.82
C THR A 21 46.25 28.65 37.02
N THR A 22 45.18 27.84 36.90
CA THR A 22 44.36 27.43 38.05
C THR A 22 43.73 26.07 37.79
N SER A 23 44.05 25.10 38.65
CA SER A 23 43.42 23.79 38.77
C SER A 23 41.98 23.93 39.27
N GLY A 24 41.03 23.45 38.47
CA GLY A 24 39.62 23.30 38.83
C GLY A 24 39.11 21.96 38.32
N SER A 25 39.10 20.98 39.21
CA SER A 25 38.46 19.68 39.05
C SER A 25 36.97 19.85 38.70
N ALA A 26 36.58 19.39 37.52
CA ALA A 26 35.21 18.97 37.23
C ALA A 26 35.26 17.74 36.34
N ALA A 27 35.75 16.64 36.92
CA ALA A 27 35.25 15.34 36.53
C ALA A 27 33.78 15.29 36.95
N SER A 28 32.86 15.33 35.99
CA SER A 28 31.44 15.03 36.22
C SER A 28 31.06 13.85 35.33
N ASP A 29 31.12 12.68 35.93
CA ASP A 29 30.18 11.57 35.79
C ASP A 29 29.52 11.39 34.42
N ARG A 30 30.18 10.62 33.55
CA ARG A 30 29.49 9.78 32.56
C ARG A 30 29.72 8.31 32.91
N ALA A 31 29.11 7.89 34.02
CA ALA A 31 28.98 6.49 34.39
C ALA A 31 27.65 6.27 35.12
N GLY A 32 26.55 6.63 34.44
CA GLY A 32 25.21 6.13 34.76
C GLY A 32 24.84 5.10 33.68
N ALA A 33 24.21 3.99 34.07
CA ALA A 33 23.53 3.14 33.09
C ALA A 33 22.61 4.02 32.23
N PRO A 34 22.51 3.81 30.90
CA PRO A 34 21.64 4.63 30.07
C PRO A 34 20.22 4.56 30.65
N ASP A 35 19.61 5.72 30.94
CA ASP A 35 18.26 5.80 31.52
C ASP A 35 17.31 4.92 30.68
N GLU A 36 16.84 3.82 31.27
CA GLU A 36 15.93 2.91 30.61
C GLU A 36 14.51 3.49 30.63
N ILE A 37 13.88 3.51 29.46
CA ILE A 37 12.51 3.97 29.28
C ILE A 37 11.61 2.75 29.31
N VAL A 38 10.83 2.62 30.38
CA VAL A 38 9.85 1.56 30.55
C VAL A 38 8.47 2.06 30.12
N ILE A 39 7.84 1.34 29.19
CA ILE A 39 6.47 1.57 28.74
C ILE A 39 5.72 0.25 28.90
N GLU A 40 4.70 0.21 29.74
CA GLU A 40 4.01 -1.03 30.05
C GLU A 40 2.51 -0.84 30.20
N ASN A 41 1.77 -1.87 29.83
CA ASN A 41 0.34 -1.98 30.10
C ASN A 41 0.05 -3.23 30.93
N ARG A 42 -1.20 -3.71 30.94
CA ARG A 42 -1.58 -4.90 31.69
C ARG A 42 -0.87 -6.18 31.20
N GLU A 43 -0.62 -6.31 29.90
CA GLU A 43 -0.17 -7.57 29.29
C GLU A 43 1.34 -7.63 29.06
N PHE A 44 2.00 -6.52 28.79
CA PHE A 44 3.41 -6.52 28.47
C PHE A 44 4.15 -5.26 28.92
N ARG A 45 5.48 -5.37 28.91
CA ARG A 45 6.43 -4.30 29.22
C ARG A 45 7.44 -4.19 28.09
N LEU A 46 7.53 -3.02 27.48
CA LEU A 46 8.56 -2.64 26.52
C LEU A 46 9.63 -1.79 27.24
N VAL A 47 10.89 -2.13 27.04
CA VAL A 47 12.05 -1.38 27.57
C VAL A 47 12.89 -0.87 26.41
N ILE A 48 13.09 0.44 26.34
CA ILE A 48 13.95 1.10 25.36
C ILE A 48 15.06 1.81 26.11
N ALA A 49 16.31 1.57 25.75
CA ALA A 49 17.45 2.26 26.37
C ALA A 49 17.57 3.71 25.87
N GLY A 50 18.25 4.56 26.63
CA GLY A 50 18.51 5.94 26.24
C GLY A 50 19.30 6.10 24.93
N ASP A 51 19.97 5.05 24.43
CA ASP A 51 20.60 4.99 23.10
C ASP A 51 19.62 4.57 21.98
N GLY A 52 18.33 4.48 22.28
CA GLY A 52 17.25 4.12 21.36
C GLY A 52 17.05 2.63 21.13
N LYS A 53 17.91 1.74 21.65
CA LYS A 53 17.78 0.30 21.41
C LYS A 53 16.65 -0.32 22.23
N ALA A 54 15.79 -1.11 21.57
CA ALA A 54 14.80 -1.94 22.26
C ALA A 54 15.51 -3.09 23.00
N ARG A 55 15.38 -3.13 24.33
CA ARG A 55 16.07 -4.09 25.21
C ARG A 55 15.23 -5.31 25.55
N SER A 56 13.94 -5.09 25.78
CA SER A 56 13.01 -6.15 26.21
C SER A 56 11.59 -5.84 25.75
N LEU A 57 10.87 -6.88 25.36
CA LEU A 57 9.41 -6.91 25.24
C LEU A 57 8.92 -8.13 26.02
N LEU A 58 8.70 -7.94 27.31
CA LEU A 58 8.29 -8.98 28.23
C LEU A 58 6.77 -9.09 28.26
N HIS A 59 6.23 -10.25 27.90
CA HIS A 59 4.82 -10.56 28.16
C HIS A 59 4.65 -10.97 29.63
N LYS A 60 3.95 -10.16 30.41
CA LYS A 60 3.85 -10.28 31.88
C LYS A 60 3.18 -11.59 32.32
N PRO A 61 2.05 -12.04 31.72
CA PRO A 61 1.41 -13.28 32.16
C PRO A 61 2.26 -14.54 31.96
N SER A 62 3.06 -14.63 30.88
CA SER A 62 3.89 -15.81 30.62
C SER A 62 5.34 -15.68 31.10
N GLY A 63 5.80 -14.45 31.37
CA GLY A 63 7.21 -14.15 31.64
C GLY A 63 8.10 -14.30 30.42
N GLU A 64 7.53 -14.36 29.21
CA GLU A 64 8.28 -14.64 27.99
C GLU A 64 8.87 -13.36 27.38
N GLU A 65 10.18 -13.37 27.14
CA GLU A 65 10.86 -12.35 26.35
C GLU A 65 10.57 -12.56 24.86
N CYS A 66 10.04 -11.52 24.21
CA CYS A 66 9.62 -11.56 22.81
C CYS A 66 10.69 -11.01 21.85
N LEU A 67 11.63 -10.19 22.31
CA LEU A 67 12.71 -9.67 21.48
C LEU A 67 13.89 -10.64 21.42
N GLN A 68 14.72 -10.49 20.40
CA GLN A 68 15.99 -11.22 20.25
C GLN A 68 17.19 -10.29 20.45
N PRO A 69 17.43 -9.74 21.65
CA PRO A 69 18.48 -8.74 21.86
C PRO A 69 19.91 -9.28 21.68
N GLU A 70 20.09 -10.61 21.77
CA GLU A 70 21.39 -11.29 21.73
C GLU A 70 21.94 -11.55 20.31
N ALA A 71 21.13 -11.41 19.26
CA ALA A 71 21.64 -11.58 17.90
C ALA A 71 22.54 -10.39 17.51
N GLU A 72 23.75 -10.66 17.03
CA GLU A 72 24.79 -9.66 16.75
C GLU A 72 24.28 -8.50 15.86
N ARG A 73 23.37 -8.77 14.91
CA ARG A 73 22.70 -7.75 14.08
C ARG A 73 21.59 -6.96 14.79
N CYS A 74 20.92 -7.52 15.80
CA CYS A 74 19.94 -6.81 16.63
C CYS A 74 20.59 -5.70 17.46
N THR A 75 21.85 -5.88 17.85
CA THR A 75 22.57 -4.90 18.68
C THR A 75 22.83 -3.55 18.01
N ARG A 76 22.53 -3.42 16.70
CA ARG A 76 22.66 -2.18 15.92
C ARG A 76 21.33 -1.55 15.49
N ALA A 77 20.22 -2.27 15.54
CA ALA A 77 18.92 -1.73 15.14
C ALA A 77 18.31 -0.96 16.31
N SER A 78 18.18 0.37 16.15
CA SER A 78 17.49 1.21 17.13
C SER A 78 15.98 1.06 16.98
N ALA A 79 15.19 1.38 18.01
CA ALA A 79 13.72 1.38 17.91
C ALA A 79 13.21 2.47 16.97
N PHE A 80 14.05 3.46 16.66
CA PHE A 80 13.71 4.61 15.83
C PHE A 80 14.85 4.92 14.86
N SER A 81 14.52 5.40 13.66
CA SER A 81 15.51 5.91 12.71
C SER A 81 14.87 6.92 11.77
N ILE A 82 15.72 7.68 11.07
CA ILE A 82 15.32 8.44 9.88
C ILE A 82 16.05 7.88 8.66
N THR A 83 15.42 7.98 7.49
CA THR A 83 16.06 7.62 6.21
C THR A 83 16.03 8.82 5.28
N GLU A 84 17.15 9.03 4.60
CA GLU A 84 17.31 10.02 3.54
C GLU A 84 17.80 9.32 2.25
N TYR A 85 17.12 9.52 1.11
CA TYR A 85 17.47 8.91 -0.18
C TYR A 85 18.80 9.41 -0.74
N ARG A 86 19.27 10.53 -0.20
CA ARG A 86 20.68 10.92 -0.14
C ARG A 86 20.90 11.68 1.16
N PRO A 87 22.10 11.65 1.76
CA PRO A 87 22.39 12.55 2.87
C PRO A 87 22.12 14.00 2.45
N TYR A 88 21.30 14.71 3.22
CA TYR A 88 20.94 16.10 2.94
C TYR A 88 21.81 17.10 3.68
N LEU A 89 22.24 16.76 4.90
CA LEU A 89 23.12 17.62 5.70
C LEU A 89 24.46 17.80 4.98
N GLY A 90 24.88 19.06 4.77
CA GLY A 90 26.06 19.37 3.96
C GLY A 90 27.32 18.63 4.41
N ASP A 91 27.60 18.61 5.72
CA ASP A 91 28.79 17.96 6.26
C ASP A 91 28.80 16.43 6.02
N VAL A 92 27.62 15.80 5.95
CA VAL A 92 27.49 14.37 5.67
C VAL A 92 27.57 14.12 4.16
N HIS A 93 26.84 14.90 3.36
CA HIS A 93 26.84 14.79 1.90
C HIS A 93 28.22 14.97 1.27
N LEU A 94 29.08 15.82 1.87
CA LEU A 94 30.44 16.05 1.39
C LEU A 94 31.38 14.85 1.61
N VAL A 95 31.07 13.98 2.57
CA VAL A 95 31.93 12.85 2.95
C VAL A 95 31.38 11.52 2.39
N TYR A 96 30.06 11.39 2.28
CA TYR A 96 29.41 10.13 1.93
C TYR A 96 28.77 10.16 0.54
N PRO A 97 28.74 9.03 -0.19
CA PRO A 97 28.05 8.94 -1.47
C PRO A 97 26.57 9.34 -1.40
N SER A 98 26.04 9.89 -2.48
CA SER A 98 24.60 10.18 -2.63
C SER A 98 23.82 8.89 -2.86
N LYS A 99 23.53 8.19 -1.76
CA LYS A 99 22.72 6.97 -1.73
C LYS A 99 21.81 6.99 -0.51
N GLU A 100 20.78 6.15 -0.54
CA GLU A 100 19.91 5.91 0.60
C GLU A 100 20.74 5.59 1.85
N THR A 101 20.47 6.35 2.91
CA THR A 101 21.19 6.27 4.18
C THR A 101 20.18 6.39 5.32
N SER A 102 20.19 5.41 6.22
CA SER A 102 19.44 5.46 7.46
C SER A 102 20.35 5.89 8.61
N PHE A 103 19.83 6.78 9.46
CA PHE A 103 20.48 7.25 10.68
C PHE A 103 19.68 6.72 11.88
N GLU A 104 20.32 5.88 12.69
CA GLU A 104 19.70 5.28 13.87
C GLU A 104 19.57 6.29 15.01
N ALA A 105 18.57 6.12 15.87
CA ALA A 105 18.49 6.94 17.07
C ALA A 105 19.67 6.66 18.00
N ASP A 106 20.28 7.72 18.53
CA ASP A 106 21.42 7.68 19.47
C ASP A 106 21.07 8.29 20.84
N SER A 107 19.91 8.92 20.94
CA SER A 107 19.40 9.55 22.14
C SER A 107 17.87 9.47 22.19
N VAL A 108 17.34 8.90 23.25
CA VAL A 108 15.90 8.85 23.52
C VAL A 108 15.68 9.23 24.97
N ARG A 109 14.73 10.13 25.22
CA ARG A 109 14.26 10.45 26.57
C ARG A 109 12.75 10.56 26.58
N ARG A 110 12.13 10.22 27.71
CA ARG A 110 10.69 10.38 27.92
C ARG A 110 10.39 11.71 28.59
N VAL A 111 9.40 12.43 28.07
CA VAL A 111 8.86 13.67 28.64
C VAL A 111 7.34 13.53 28.68
N GLY A 112 6.79 13.15 29.84
CA GLY A 112 5.37 12.82 29.98
C GLY A 112 4.98 11.64 29.07
N ASP A 113 4.05 11.89 28.15
CA ASP A 113 3.58 10.92 27.17
C ASP A 113 4.33 10.97 25.84
N ASP A 114 5.44 11.70 25.76
CA ASP A 114 6.24 11.84 24.56
C ASP A 114 7.63 11.22 24.71
N LEU A 115 8.12 10.60 23.64
CA LEU A 115 9.52 10.26 23.43
C LEU A 115 10.15 11.33 22.56
N ILE A 116 11.25 11.90 23.04
CA ILE A 116 12.07 12.80 22.22
C ILE A 116 13.31 12.04 21.76
N VAL A 117 13.41 11.90 20.45
CA VAL A 117 14.39 11.04 19.76
C VAL A 117 15.35 11.91 18.97
N GLY A 118 16.65 11.79 19.23
CA GLY A 118 17.73 12.31 18.39
C GLY A 118 18.37 11.20 17.56
N PHE A 119 18.95 11.57 16.42
CA PHE A 119 19.52 10.62 15.46
C PHE A 119 20.99 10.89 15.21
N GLU A 120 21.76 9.81 15.07
CA GLU A 120 23.19 9.90 14.83
C GLU A 120 23.48 10.73 13.58
N ARG A 121 24.53 11.58 13.63
CA ARG A 121 25.01 12.35 12.47
C ARG A 121 23.92 13.18 11.77
N SER A 122 22.80 13.46 12.45
CA SER A 122 21.69 14.26 11.97
C SER A 122 21.42 15.41 12.92
N LYS A 123 20.83 16.47 12.37
CA LYS A 123 20.32 17.62 13.14
C LYS A 123 18.82 17.55 13.35
N TRP A 124 18.18 16.50 12.85
CA TRP A 124 16.78 16.21 13.09
C TRP A 124 16.57 15.55 14.45
N SER A 125 15.43 15.87 15.06
CA SER A 125 14.87 15.15 16.18
C SER A 125 13.39 14.88 15.93
N ALA A 126 12.84 13.83 16.53
CA ALA A 126 11.44 13.46 16.42
C ALA A 126 10.78 13.46 17.80
N THR A 127 9.52 13.91 17.85
CA THR A 127 8.63 13.72 19.00
C THR A 127 7.63 12.63 18.67
N ILE A 128 7.68 11.52 19.40
CA ILE A 128 6.78 10.38 19.22
C ILE A 128 5.88 10.28 20.45
N GLY A 129 4.58 10.48 20.26
CA GLY A 129 3.60 10.33 21.32
C GLY A 129 3.33 8.87 21.63
N ILE A 130 3.17 8.56 22.91
CA ILE A 130 2.81 7.25 23.44
C ILE A 130 1.37 7.28 23.92
N ARG A 131 0.57 6.28 23.52
CA ARG A 131 -0.75 6.00 24.08
C ARG A 131 -0.73 4.63 24.74
N VAL A 132 -0.79 4.59 26.07
CA VAL A 132 -0.86 3.32 26.82
C VAL A 132 -2.32 2.94 27.02
N THR A 133 -2.73 1.77 26.53
CA THR A 133 -4.06 1.17 26.81
C THR A 133 -3.89 -0.20 27.44
N GLU A 134 -4.96 -0.80 27.97
CA GLU A 134 -4.91 -2.16 28.49
C GLU A 134 -4.54 -3.22 27.43
N ASN A 135 -4.82 -2.93 26.14
CA ASN A 135 -4.76 -3.90 25.05
C ASN A 135 -3.55 -3.74 24.14
N TYR A 136 -3.03 -2.51 24.01
CA TYR A 136 -1.92 -2.17 23.11
C TYR A 136 -1.16 -0.94 23.59
N LEU A 137 0.03 -0.72 23.02
CA LEU A 137 0.77 0.55 23.11
C LEU A 137 0.73 1.23 21.75
N GLY A 138 0.19 2.45 21.67
CA GLY A 138 0.19 3.28 20.46
C GLY A 138 1.40 4.21 20.41
N PHE A 139 1.92 4.45 19.21
CA PHE A 139 3.01 5.36 18.88
C PHE A 139 2.56 6.26 17.75
N ALA A 140 2.78 7.58 17.85
CA ALA A 140 2.42 8.52 16.78
C ALA A 140 3.49 9.60 16.59
N LEU A 141 3.92 9.83 15.34
CA LEU A 141 4.86 10.91 15.03
C LEU A 141 4.16 12.26 15.16
N LYS A 142 4.40 12.98 16.26
CA LYS A 142 3.76 14.29 16.50
C LYS A 142 4.41 15.40 15.69
N LYS A 143 5.74 15.45 15.68
CA LYS A 143 6.52 16.45 14.95
C LYS A 143 7.97 16.00 14.74
N VAL A 144 8.62 16.66 13.80
CA VAL A 144 10.07 16.60 13.56
C VAL A 144 10.65 18.00 13.63
N GLU A 145 11.81 18.14 14.26
CA GLU A 145 12.45 19.43 14.51
C GLU A 145 13.91 19.41 14.07
N PHE A 146 14.33 20.44 13.35
CA PHE A 146 15.71 20.60 12.88
C PHE A 146 16.45 21.62 13.74
N ALA A 147 17.55 21.19 14.36
CA ALA A 147 18.43 22.06 15.14
C ALA A 147 19.39 22.79 14.19
N LYS A 148 19.14 24.07 13.92
CA LYS A 148 20.07 24.90 13.14
C LYS A 148 21.37 25.09 13.93
N GLY A 149 22.50 24.75 13.33
CA GLY A 149 23.82 25.02 13.89
C GLY A 149 24.42 26.32 13.33
N TYR A 150 25.76 26.37 13.32
CA TYR A 150 26.52 27.54 12.89
C TYR A 150 26.88 27.53 11.40
N SER A 151 26.67 26.43 10.69
CA SER A 151 27.07 26.29 9.29
C SER A 151 26.02 26.89 8.36
N MET A 152 26.45 27.57 7.30
CA MET A 152 25.55 27.97 6.21
C MET A 152 24.92 26.76 5.49
N ASN A 153 25.52 25.58 5.64
CA ASN A 153 25.00 24.32 5.08
C ASN A 153 23.97 23.63 5.99
N ASP A 154 23.58 24.25 7.11
CA ASP A 154 22.53 23.76 8.00
C ASP A 154 21.15 24.10 7.45
N ILE A 155 20.85 23.52 6.30
CA ILE A 155 19.57 23.67 5.60
C ILE A 155 18.64 22.56 6.05
N ALA A 156 17.47 22.93 6.55
CA ALA A 156 16.42 21.99 6.93
C ALA A 156 15.77 21.39 5.67
N VAL A 157 16.40 20.36 5.10
CA VAL A 157 15.75 19.46 4.14
C VAL A 157 15.11 18.34 4.94
N PRO A 158 13.78 18.18 4.93
CA PRO A 158 13.11 17.10 5.65
C PRO A 158 13.69 15.75 5.26
N MET A 159 13.71 14.80 6.20
CA MET A 159 14.00 13.40 5.92
C MET A 159 12.94 12.78 4.99
N ASP A 160 13.26 11.67 4.32
CA ASP A 160 12.31 10.95 3.46
C ASP A 160 11.42 10.02 4.27
N GLU A 161 11.97 9.37 5.30
CA GLU A 161 11.23 8.44 6.16
C GLU A 161 11.60 8.61 7.64
N VAL A 162 10.66 8.30 8.53
CA VAL A 162 10.85 8.23 9.99
C VAL A 162 10.28 6.91 10.48
N ALA A 163 11.13 5.97 10.88
CA ALA A 163 10.71 4.76 11.56
C ALA A 163 10.33 5.10 13.01
N ILE A 164 9.04 5.01 13.33
CA ILE A 164 8.48 5.36 14.64
C ILE A 164 8.45 4.17 15.59
N LEU A 165 8.65 2.97 15.09
CA LEU A 165 8.85 1.76 15.89
C LEU A 165 9.56 0.70 15.05
N LYS A 166 10.65 0.14 15.56
CA LYS A 166 11.34 -1.03 15.01
C LYS A 166 11.63 -2.01 16.14
N LEU A 167 11.21 -3.26 16.00
CA LEU A 167 11.36 -4.27 17.04
C LEU A 167 11.94 -5.57 16.48
N PRO A 168 13.10 -6.04 16.98
CA PRO A 168 13.67 -7.32 16.58
C PRO A 168 12.98 -8.47 17.31
N VAL A 169 11.82 -8.88 16.81
CA VAL A 169 10.97 -9.92 17.41
C VAL A 169 11.54 -11.30 17.09
N ARG A 170 11.64 -12.17 18.10
CA ARG A 170 12.06 -13.57 17.92
C ARG A 170 11.25 -14.27 16.84
N ASN A 171 11.92 -15.10 16.05
CA ASN A 171 11.22 -15.99 15.15
C ASN A 171 10.32 -16.93 15.94
N ARG A 172 9.08 -17.07 15.48
CA ARG A 172 8.07 -17.99 16.01
C ARG A 172 7.66 -18.97 14.92
N THR A 173 6.83 -19.95 15.27
CA THR A 173 6.37 -20.99 14.33
C THR A 173 5.65 -20.41 13.10
N HIS A 174 4.96 -19.28 13.26
CA HIS A 174 4.19 -18.62 12.20
C HIS A 174 4.57 -17.15 12.07
N PHE A 175 4.51 -16.66 10.83
CA PHE A 175 4.70 -15.26 10.50
C PHE A 175 3.67 -14.81 9.46
N GLY A 176 2.78 -13.91 9.84
CA GLY A 176 1.83 -13.27 8.93
C GLY A 176 2.45 -12.00 8.36
N ASP A 177 2.86 -12.03 7.08
CA ASP A 177 3.44 -10.88 6.38
C ASP A 177 2.44 -9.75 6.16
N TRP A 178 1.18 -10.06 5.90
CA TRP A 178 0.16 -9.05 5.63
C TRP A 178 -0.31 -8.36 6.91
N LEU A 179 -0.59 -9.13 7.96
CA LEU A 179 -0.96 -8.59 9.27
C LEU A 179 0.24 -8.03 10.05
N ASN A 180 1.47 -8.41 9.67
CA ASN A 180 2.72 -8.07 10.35
C ASN A 180 2.77 -8.62 11.79
N VAL A 181 2.66 -9.95 11.91
CA VAL A 181 2.57 -10.67 13.19
C VAL A 181 3.49 -11.89 13.23
N ALA A 182 4.28 -12.02 14.30
CA ALA A 182 5.00 -13.25 14.64
C ALA A 182 4.26 -13.97 15.75
N TRP A 183 3.90 -15.25 15.56
CA TRP A 183 3.13 -15.99 16.57
C TRP A 183 3.37 -17.50 16.59
N ASP A 184 3.05 -18.12 17.71
CA ASP A 184 3.00 -19.56 17.92
C ASP A 184 1.85 -19.90 18.89
N ASN A 185 1.88 -21.08 19.52
CA ASN A 185 0.84 -21.50 20.46
C ASN A 185 0.90 -20.81 21.84
N LYS A 186 1.92 -19.99 22.12
CA LYS A 186 2.10 -19.30 23.39
C LYS A 186 1.87 -17.80 23.26
N MET A 187 2.36 -17.21 22.18
CA MET A 187 2.47 -15.76 22.05
C MET A 187 2.22 -15.30 20.62
N ALA A 188 1.68 -14.09 20.50
CA ALA A 188 1.60 -13.30 19.27
C ALA A 188 2.12 -11.89 19.52
N VAL A 189 2.99 -11.41 18.63
CA VAL A 189 3.52 -10.04 18.63
C VAL A 189 3.20 -9.40 17.29
N ASN A 190 2.46 -8.30 17.33
CA ASN A 190 1.94 -7.62 16.16
C ASN A 190 2.26 -6.13 16.22
N VAL A 191 2.76 -5.58 15.11
CA VAL A 191 2.87 -4.14 14.87
C VAL A 191 1.88 -3.80 13.75
N LEU A 192 0.91 -2.95 14.06
CA LEU A 192 -0.25 -2.67 13.23
C LEU A 192 -0.41 -1.17 13.02
N ALA A 193 -0.85 -0.75 11.84
CA ALA A 193 -1.13 0.66 11.55
C ALA A 193 -2.34 1.16 12.36
N THR A 194 -2.30 2.42 12.82
CA THR A 194 -3.46 3.08 13.46
C THR A 194 -4.19 4.03 12.50
N ASP A 195 -3.72 4.11 11.26
CA ASP A 195 -4.22 4.96 10.18
C ASP A 195 -3.70 4.41 8.84
N PRO A 196 -4.29 4.80 7.69
CA PRO A 196 -3.85 4.31 6.38
C PRO A 196 -2.46 4.81 5.93
N ASP A 197 -1.89 5.81 6.60
CA ASP A 197 -0.70 6.52 6.16
C ASP A 197 0.61 5.86 6.65
N ALA A 198 0.51 4.91 7.58
CA ALA A 198 1.67 4.19 8.12
C ALA A 198 2.14 3.05 7.20
N LYS A 199 3.42 3.08 6.83
CA LYS A 199 4.08 1.95 6.19
C LYS A 199 4.46 0.92 7.26
N ILE A 200 3.73 -0.17 7.30
CA ILE A 200 4.03 -1.32 8.17
C ILE A 200 4.67 -2.43 7.32
N ASP A 201 5.82 -2.92 7.75
CA ASP A 201 6.61 -3.92 7.05
C ASP A 201 7.48 -4.72 8.02
N ALA A 202 8.12 -5.78 7.52
CA ALA A 202 9.11 -6.54 8.28
C ALA A 202 10.29 -7.01 7.44
N ALA A 203 11.49 -6.87 7.98
CA ALA A 203 12.69 -7.51 7.44
C ALA A 203 12.96 -8.84 8.16
N LYS A 204 12.99 -9.94 7.42
CA LYS A 204 13.27 -11.28 7.97
C LYS A 204 14.76 -11.56 8.02
N PHE A 205 15.24 -11.90 9.22
CA PHE A 205 16.60 -12.35 9.46
C PHE A 205 16.58 -13.81 9.96
N ARG A 206 17.78 -14.43 10.02
CA ARG A 206 17.94 -15.83 10.42
C ARG A 206 17.30 -16.13 11.78
N ASP A 207 17.49 -15.23 12.75
CA ASP A 207 17.14 -15.48 14.15
C ASP A 207 15.96 -14.63 14.66
N TYR A 208 15.49 -13.67 13.87
CA TYR A 208 14.42 -12.73 14.24
C TYR A 208 13.77 -12.09 13.01
N ALA A 209 12.59 -11.51 13.20
CA ALA A 209 11.94 -10.61 12.27
C ALA A 209 11.97 -9.19 12.83
N LEU A 210 12.44 -8.23 12.05
CA LEU A 210 12.41 -6.81 12.42
C LEU A 210 11.08 -6.22 11.98
N LEU A 211 10.11 -6.17 12.90
CA LEU A 211 8.82 -5.52 12.63
C LEU A 211 9.01 -4.00 12.66
N GLN A 212 8.43 -3.29 11.69
CA GLN A 212 8.64 -1.85 11.51
C GLN A 212 7.33 -1.11 11.26
N ALA A 213 7.28 0.13 11.77
CA ALA A 213 6.30 1.13 11.42
C ALA A 213 7.01 2.43 11.03
N THR A 214 6.71 2.93 9.84
CA THR A 214 7.44 4.04 9.23
C THR A 214 6.47 5.08 8.65
N ALA A 215 6.71 6.34 8.99
CA ALA A 215 6.10 7.49 8.34
C ALA A 215 6.94 7.88 7.11
N VAL A 216 6.31 8.02 5.95
CA VAL A 216 7.00 8.28 4.67
C VAL A 216 6.57 9.64 4.14
N ARG A 217 7.52 10.55 3.89
CA ARG A 217 7.26 11.95 3.54
C ARG A 217 6.40 12.14 2.29
N GLU A 218 6.56 11.26 1.30
CA GLU A 218 5.73 11.27 0.08
C GLU A 218 4.25 11.06 0.38
N VAL A 219 3.92 10.36 1.48
CA VAL A 219 2.55 10.12 1.95
C VAL A 219 2.20 11.12 3.05
N LYS A 220 2.84 10.98 4.22
CA LYS A 220 2.62 11.81 5.41
C LYS A 220 3.71 11.56 6.47
N LEU A 221 4.06 12.59 7.22
CA LEU A 221 4.92 12.49 8.41
C LEU A 221 4.11 12.68 9.70
N ALA A 222 3.66 13.90 9.96
CA ALA A 222 2.98 14.22 11.20
C ALA A 222 1.62 13.53 11.31
N GLY A 223 1.35 12.94 12.47
CA GLY A 223 0.13 12.21 12.80
C GLY A 223 0.13 10.74 12.42
N VAL A 224 1.13 10.24 11.67
CA VAL A 224 1.26 8.81 11.35
C VAL A 224 1.51 8.01 12.62
N GLY A 225 0.79 6.91 12.80
CA GLY A 225 0.87 6.07 13.98
C GLY A 225 0.80 4.58 13.74
N ALA A 226 1.24 3.84 14.76
CA ALA A 226 1.19 2.39 14.82
C ALA A 226 0.94 1.93 16.25
N ALA A 227 0.46 0.70 16.40
CA ALA A 227 0.29 0.06 17.70
C ALA A 227 1.10 -1.22 17.79
N LEU A 228 1.59 -1.47 18.99
CA LEU A 228 2.21 -2.71 19.40
C LEU A 228 1.23 -3.52 20.25
N ILE A 229 1.02 -4.78 19.86
CA ILE A 229 0.27 -5.77 20.63
C ILE A 229 1.22 -6.94 20.91
N ALA A 230 1.30 -7.36 22.17
CA ALA A 230 1.95 -8.60 22.57
C ALA A 230 1.02 -9.35 23.54
N THR A 231 0.46 -10.46 23.09
CA THR A 231 -0.62 -11.17 23.78
C THR A 231 -0.60 -12.67 23.44
N ARG A 232 -1.51 -13.45 24.02
CA ARG A 232 -1.71 -14.85 23.61
C ARG A 232 -2.42 -14.92 22.25
N PRO A 233 -2.11 -15.89 21.39
CA PRO A 233 -2.65 -15.96 20.02
C PRO A 233 -4.19 -15.98 19.98
N GLU A 234 -4.85 -16.62 20.94
CA GLU A 234 -6.30 -16.71 21.00
C GLU A 234 -7.00 -15.38 21.32
N THR A 235 -6.30 -14.42 21.93
CA THR A 235 -6.84 -13.09 22.26
C THR A 235 -6.40 -12.00 21.28
N LEU A 236 -5.52 -12.30 20.30
CA LEU A 236 -4.98 -11.31 19.38
C LEU A 236 -6.08 -10.53 18.64
N LEU A 237 -7.06 -11.24 18.07
CA LEU A 237 -8.16 -10.60 17.35
C LEU A 237 -9.01 -9.71 18.25
N ASP A 238 -9.17 -10.04 19.54
CA ASP A 238 -9.88 -9.17 20.49
C ASP A 238 -9.14 -7.85 20.72
N ARG A 239 -7.79 -7.89 20.76
CA ARG A 239 -6.97 -6.68 20.90
C ARG A 239 -7.03 -5.81 19.65
N ILE A 240 -7.01 -6.43 18.47
CA ILE A 240 -7.15 -5.74 17.19
C ILE A 240 -8.56 -5.13 17.05
N ASP A 241 -9.61 -5.83 17.47
CA ASP A 241 -11.00 -5.33 17.45
C ASP A 241 -11.16 -4.04 18.27
N GLN A 242 -10.55 -4.00 19.48
CA GLN A 242 -10.52 -2.78 20.28
C GLN A 242 -9.73 -1.66 19.59
N LEU A 243 -8.61 -1.98 18.95
CA LEU A 243 -7.82 -1.00 18.20
C LEU A 243 -8.61 -0.44 17.00
N GLU A 244 -9.30 -1.29 16.24
CA GLU A 244 -10.19 -0.87 15.17
C GLU A 244 -11.26 0.10 15.70
N PHE A 245 -11.80 -0.14 16.90
CA PHE A 245 -12.73 0.77 17.58
C PHE A 245 -12.09 2.10 17.97
N ASP A 246 -10.94 2.06 18.66
CA ASP A 246 -10.28 3.23 19.21
C ASP A 246 -9.79 4.25 18.16
N PHE A 247 -9.54 3.78 16.93
CA PHE A 247 -9.04 4.59 15.81
C PHE A 247 -10.03 4.72 14.64
N ASP A 248 -11.26 4.23 14.81
CA ASP A 248 -12.30 4.24 13.76
C ASP A 248 -11.83 3.59 12.43
N LEU A 249 -11.14 2.46 12.54
CA LEU A 249 -10.68 1.70 11.39
C LEU A 249 -11.79 0.82 10.81
N PRO A 250 -11.65 0.33 9.56
CA PRO A 250 -12.51 -0.71 9.02
C PRO A 250 -12.62 -1.91 9.96
N ARG A 251 -13.81 -2.50 10.07
CA ARG A 251 -14.14 -3.56 11.05
C ARG A 251 -13.70 -4.95 10.58
N GLY A 252 -12.42 -5.10 10.30
CA GLY A 252 -11.82 -6.33 9.77
C GLY A 252 -11.99 -7.53 10.69
N VAL A 253 -11.91 -7.34 12.02
CA VAL A 253 -12.10 -8.45 12.97
C VAL A 253 -13.56 -8.90 13.00
N LYS A 254 -14.49 -7.96 13.10
CA LYS A 254 -15.94 -8.23 13.06
C LYS A 254 -16.33 -9.03 11.82
N SER A 255 -15.85 -8.62 10.64
CA SER A 255 -16.10 -9.31 9.37
C SER A 255 -15.49 -10.72 9.32
N ARG A 256 -14.28 -10.92 9.87
CA ARG A 256 -13.66 -12.26 9.98
C ARG A 256 -14.42 -13.23 10.90
N ARG A 257 -15.18 -12.70 11.86
CA ARG A 257 -16.04 -13.49 12.76
C ARG A 257 -17.43 -13.78 12.20
N ARG A 258 -17.83 -13.17 11.06
CA ARG A 258 -19.12 -13.42 10.41
C ARG A 258 -19.19 -14.85 9.87
N GLU A 259 -20.37 -15.46 9.93
CA GLU A 259 -20.59 -16.78 9.32
C GLU A 259 -20.67 -16.69 7.79
N GLU A 260 -21.10 -15.55 7.26
CA GLU A 260 -21.30 -15.33 5.82
C GLU A 260 -20.00 -15.38 5.02
N ILE A 261 -18.85 -15.11 5.64
CA ILE A 261 -17.54 -15.28 4.99
C ILE A 261 -17.28 -16.73 4.57
N ARG A 262 -18.08 -17.69 5.07
CA ARG A 262 -18.00 -19.10 4.70
C ARG A 262 -18.84 -19.48 3.50
N TYR A 263 -19.68 -18.56 3.02
CA TYR A 263 -20.63 -18.84 1.96
C TYR A 263 -19.93 -18.87 0.60
N SER A 264 -20.21 -19.92 -0.17
CA SER A 264 -19.97 -19.92 -1.61
C SER A 264 -21.08 -19.12 -2.30
N TYR A 265 -20.72 -18.46 -3.40
CA TYR A 265 -21.62 -17.61 -4.17
C TYR A 265 -21.60 -17.94 -5.66
N LEU A 266 -22.72 -17.66 -6.33
CA LEU A 266 -22.82 -17.69 -7.78
C LEU A 266 -22.36 -16.34 -8.34
N TRP A 267 -21.46 -16.35 -9.32
CA TRP A 267 -20.99 -15.13 -10.01
C TRP A 267 -21.72 -14.91 -11.32
N LEU A 268 -22.14 -13.67 -11.56
CA LEU A 268 -22.94 -13.31 -12.74
C LEU A 268 -22.26 -12.20 -13.55
N SER A 269 -21.96 -12.50 -14.82
CA SER A 269 -21.57 -11.52 -15.85
C SER A 269 -22.76 -10.95 -16.63
N SER A 270 -23.96 -11.48 -16.43
CA SER A 270 -25.21 -11.01 -17.00
C SER A 270 -26.35 -11.33 -16.03
N VAL A 271 -27.26 -10.39 -15.82
CA VAL A 271 -28.48 -10.57 -15.01
C VAL A 271 -29.46 -9.43 -15.29
N SER A 272 -30.76 -9.71 -15.18
CA SER A 272 -31.85 -8.75 -15.31
C SER A 272 -33.04 -9.13 -14.42
N THR A 273 -34.07 -8.29 -14.38
CA THR A 273 -35.31 -8.61 -13.65
C THR A 273 -36.06 -9.81 -14.22
N LYS A 274 -35.77 -10.19 -15.48
CA LYS A 274 -36.38 -11.31 -16.21
C LYS A 274 -35.81 -12.68 -15.82
N ASP A 275 -34.50 -12.74 -15.57
CA ASP A 275 -33.76 -14.01 -15.40
C ASP A 275 -33.27 -14.27 -13.96
N ILE A 276 -33.30 -13.27 -13.07
CA ILE A 276 -32.82 -13.43 -11.68
C ILE A 276 -33.50 -14.59 -10.93
N GLY A 277 -34.75 -14.90 -11.25
CA GLY A 277 -35.46 -16.05 -10.67
C GLY A 277 -34.77 -17.38 -10.99
N ASP A 278 -34.28 -17.53 -12.22
CA ASP A 278 -33.58 -18.73 -12.69
C ASP A 278 -32.20 -18.85 -12.02
N TYR A 279 -31.46 -17.74 -11.92
CA TYR A 279 -30.19 -17.72 -11.21
C TYR A 279 -30.33 -18.08 -9.72
N ILE A 280 -31.38 -17.59 -9.06
CA ILE A 280 -31.70 -17.98 -7.68
C ILE A 280 -32.02 -19.48 -7.60
N ALA A 281 -32.77 -20.02 -8.56
CA ALA A 281 -33.07 -21.45 -8.59
C ALA A 281 -31.81 -22.31 -8.78
N ILE A 282 -30.88 -21.87 -9.65
CA ILE A 282 -29.56 -22.50 -9.84
C ILE A 282 -28.76 -22.43 -8.55
N ALA A 283 -28.64 -21.25 -7.94
CA ALA A 283 -27.90 -21.04 -6.70
C ALA A 283 -28.43 -21.91 -5.56
N ARG A 284 -29.76 -22.08 -5.45
CA ARG A 284 -30.38 -22.98 -4.45
C ARG A 284 -30.00 -24.43 -4.68
N LYS A 285 -30.08 -24.92 -5.92
CA LYS A 285 -29.73 -26.30 -6.27
C LYS A 285 -28.27 -26.60 -5.98
N ALA A 286 -27.38 -25.66 -6.28
CA ALA A 286 -25.93 -25.77 -6.01
C ALA A 286 -25.55 -25.49 -4.54
N GLY A 287 -26.51 -25.20 -3.65
CA GLY A 287 -26.25 -24.92 -2.24
C GLY A 287 -25.56 -23.57 -1.97
N PHE A 288 -25.48 -22.68 -2.95
CA PHE A 288 -24.91 -21.34 -2.76
C PHE A 288 -25.79 -20.49 -1.82
N ARG A 289 -25.13 -19.63 -1.05
CA ARG A 289 -25.76 -18.72 -0.08
C ARG A 289 -25.52 -17.25 -0.41
N GLY A 290 -24.78 -16.97 -1.48
CA GLY A 290 -24.64 -15.63 -2.04
C GLY A 290 -24.73 -15.61 -3.56
N ILE A 291 -24.97 -14.43 -4.11
CA ILE A 291 -24.88 -14.15 -5.54
C ILE A 291 -24.08 -12.86 -5.70
N GLN A 292 -22.98 -12.92 -6.46
CA GLN A 292 -22.14 -11.77 -6.76
C GLN A 292 -22.40 -11.31 -8.21
N ILE A 293 -22.64 -10.01 -8.39
CA ILE A 293 -22.93 -9.42 -9.69
C ILE A 293 -21.73 -8.59 -10.14
N TYR A 294 -21.21 -8.88 -11.32
CA TYR A 294 -20.11 -8.13 -11.93
C TYR A 294 -20.59 -6.85 -12.60
N TRP A 295 -19.82 -5.78 -12.50
CA TRP A 295 -20.22 -4.47 -13.02
C TRP A 295 -20.70 -4.47 -14.50
N PRO A 296 -20.10 -5.24 -15.45
CA PRO A 296 -20.57 -5.29 -16.84
C PRO A 296 -21.92 -5.98 -17.02
N ALA A 297 -22.41 -6.69 -16.00
CA ALA A 297 -23.76 -7.23 -16.00
C ALA A 297 -24.81 -6.12 -15.87
N MET A 298 -24.43 -4.95 -15.36
CA MET A 298 -25.33 -3.83 -15.02
C MET A 298 -25.06 -2.59 -15.86
N PHE A 299 -23.80 -2.32 -16.19
CA PHE A 299 -23.37 -1.03 -16.77
C PHE A 299 -22.63 -1.20 -18.10
N LYS A 300 -22.74 -0.20 -18.98
CA LYS A 300 -22.09 -0.19 -20.29
C LYS A 300 -20.61 0.20 -20.22
N THR A 301 -20.22 1.02 -19.24
CA THR A 301 -18.83 1.47 -19.03
C THR A 301 -18.48 1.50 -17.56
N LEU A 302 -17.19 1.30 -17.26
CA LEU A 302 -16.60 1.48 -15.95
C LEU A 302 -16.22 2.94 -15.74
N GLY A 303 -16.75 3.57 -14.68
CA GLY A 303 -16.48 4.96 -14.33
C GLY A 303 -17.76 5.73 -14.04
N HIS A 304 -18.52 6.08 -15.07
CA HIS A 304 -19.81 6.78 -14.96
C HIS A 304 -21.02 5.85 -14.84
N TYR A 305 -20.83 4.55 -15.03
CA TYR A 305 -21.84 3.52 -14.83
C TYR A 305 -23.20 3.78 -15.53
N PRO A 306 -23.23 4.10 -16.83
CA PRO A 306 -24.48 4.16 -17.58
C PRO A 306 -25.13 2.77 -17.60
N TRP A 307 -26.42 2.70 -17.25
CA TRP A 307 -27.20 1.46 -17.27
C TRP A 307 -27.20 0.79 -18.64
N ARG A 308 -27.15 -0.55 -18.64
CA ARG A 308 -27.40 -1.32 -19.86
C ARG A 308 -28.88 -1.30 -20.26
N ASP A 309 -29.15 -1.68 -21.50
CA ASP A 309 -30.51 -1.67 -22.05
C ASP A 309 -31.43 -2.69 -21.36
N GLU A 310 -30.86 -3.71 -20.70
CA GLU A 310 -31.60 -4.67 -19.87
C GLU A 310 -32.11 -4.09 -18.54
N TYR A 311 -31.72 -2.85 -18.20
CA TYR A 311 -32.12 -2.10 -16.99
C TYR A 311 -32.90 -0.82 -17.39
N PRO A 312 -34.07 -0.94 -18.06
CA PRO A 312 -34.83 0.23 -18.54
C PRO A 312 -35.30 1.17 -17.42
N ASN A 313 -35.42 0.68 -16.17
CA ASN A 313 -35.76 1.49 -15.00
C ASN A 313 -34.55 1.78 -14.10
N GLY A 314 -33.33 1.46 -14.57
CA GLY A 314 -32.07 1.69 -13.87
C GLY A 314 -32.05 1.08 -12.45
N MET A 315 -31.85 1.94 -11.45
CA MET A 315 -31.71 1.52 -10.04
C MET A 315 -32.91 0.70 -9.54
N ALA A 316 -34.14 0.98 -10.00
CA ALA A 316 -35.32 0.24 -9.57
C ALA A 316 -35.29 -1.24 -9.99
N ASP A 317 -34.70 -1.53 -11.15
CA ASP A 317 -34.51 -2.91 -11.62
C ASP A 317 -33.44 -3.61 -10.77
N LEU A 318 -32.33 -2.92 -10.47
CA LEU A 318 -31.27 -3.46 -9.62
C LEU A 318 -31.78 -3.73 -8.18
N GLN A 319 -32.56 -2.83 -7.60
CA GLN A 319 -33.22 -3.02 -6.31
C GLN A 319 -34.17 -4.21 -6.33
N THR A 320 -34.86 -4.47 -7.45
CA THR A 320 -35.71 -5.65 -7.60
C THR A 320 -34.87 -6.93 -7.61
N ILE A 321 -33.72 -6.93 -8.28
CA ILE A 321 -32.78 -8.06 -8.31
C ILE A 321 -32.25 -8.36 -6.90
N THR A 322 -31.67 -7.37 -6.22
CA THR A 322 -31.10 -7.55 -4.86
C THR A 322 -32.17 -7.93 -3.84
N ARG A 323 -33.38 -7.34 -3.93
CA ARG A 323 -34.52 -7.73 -3.09
C ARG A 323 -34.89 -9.21 -3.29
N LYS A 324 -34.99 -9.68 -4.54
CA LYS A 324 -35.30 -11.11 -4.82
C LYS A 324 -34.21 -12.05 -4.28
N ILE A 325 -32.93 -11.68 -4.37
CA ILE A 325 -31.82 -12.45 -3.79
C ILE A 325 -31.99 -12.56 -2.27
N LYS A 326 -32.29 -11.43 -1.62
CA LYS A 326 -32.51 -11.36 -0.17
C LYS A 326 -33.75 -12.16 0.28
N GLU A 327 -34.89 -12.00 -0.40
CA GLU A 327 -36.13 -12.77 -0.17
C GLU A 327 -35.90 -14.28 -0.35
N ALA A 328 -34.91 -14.66 -1.17
CA ALA A 328 -34.53 -16.04 -1.34
C ALA A 328 -33.65 -16.62 -0.22
N GLY A 329 -33.24 -15.80 0.76
CA GLY A 329 -32.37 -16.17 1.88
C GLY A 329 -30.87 -16.14 1.53
N MET A 330 -30.48 -15.39 0.50
CA MET A 330 -29.10 -15.25 0.04
C MET A 330 -28.59 -13.82 0.23
N ILE A 331 -27.27 -13.64 0.23
CA ILE A 331 -26.63 -12.32 0.23
C ILE A 331 -26.27 -11.86 -1.18
N ALA A 332 -26.54 -10.60 -1.51
CA ALA A 332 -26.14 -9.98 -2.78
C ALA A 332 -24.76 -9.32 -2.64
N GLY A 333 -23.86 -9.57 -3.59
CA GLY A 333 -22.52 -8.97 -3.61
C GLY A 333 -22.23 -8.21 -4.89
N PHE A 334 -21.31 -7.26 -4.81
CA PHE A 334 -20.88 -6.45 -5.94
C PHE A 334 -19.40 -6.72 -6.23
N HIS A 335 -19.12 -7.21 -7.44
CA HIS A 335 -17.78 -7.32 -7.98
C HIS A 335 -17.45 -6.03 -8.75
N ILE A 336 -16.54 -5.24 -8.18
CA ILE A 336 -16.20 -3.90 -8.64
C ILE A 336 -14.77 -3.85 -9.17
N GLN A 337 -14.53 -2.92 -10.09
CA GLN A 337 -13.20 -2.41 -10.39
C GLN A 337 -13.20 -0.92 -10.01
N HIS A 338 -12.29 -0.50 -9.14
CA HIS A 338 -12.35 0.83 -8.52
C HIS A 338 -11.20 1.79 -8.83
N PRO A 339 -10.00 1.38 -9.29
CA PRO A 339 -8.93 2.34 -9.56
C PRO A 339 -8.71 2.59 -11.06
N LYS A 340 -9.64 2.14 -11.91
CA LYS A 340 -9.58 2.30 -13.36
C LYS A 340 -10.96 2.56 -13.97
N VAL A 341 -10.97 3.06 -15.21
CA VAL A 341 -12.17 3.44 -15.97
C VAL A 341 -12.05 3.00 -17.43
N SER A 342 -13.15 2.70 -18.11
CA SER A 342 -13.12 2.23 -19.51
C SER A 342 -12.62 3.32 -20.47
N LEU A 343 -11.96 2.92 -21.57
CA LEU A 343 -11.48 3.87 -22.60
C LEU A 343 -12.61 4.71 -23.25
N ASN A 344 -13.83 4.18 -23.26
CA ASN A 344 -15.03 4.85 -23.78
C ASN A 344 -15.86 5.53 -22.68
N ASP A 345 -15.39 5.57 -21.44
CA ASP A 345 -16.03 6.29 -20.36
C ASP A 345 -15.81 7.81 -20.49
N LEU A 346 -16.72 8.60 -19.92
CA LEU A 346 -16.67 10.06 -19.98
C LEU A 346 -15.43 10.67 -19.30
N TYR A 347 -14.75 9.93 -18.42
CA TYR A 347 -13.44 10.36 -17.91
C TYR A 347 -12.34 10.34 -18.98
N VAL A 348 -12.48 9.55 -20.04
CA VAL A 348 -11.43 9.32 -21.05
C VAL A 348 -11.78 9.92 -22.40
N SER A 349 -13.04 9.82 -22.83
CA SER A 349 -13.45 10.22 -24.19
C SER A 349 -14.80 10.93 -24.18
N PRO A 350 -15.02 11.96 -25.02
CA PRO A 350 -14.08 12.55 -25.98
C PRO A 350 -13.18 13.65 -25.40
N VAL A 351 -13.31 13.95 -24.10
CA VAL A 351 -12.50 14.96 -23.40
C VAL A 351 -11.83 14.28 -22.22
N PRO A 352 -10.56 13.85 -22.33
CA PRO A 352 -9.90 13.07 -21.30
C PRO A 352 -9.60 13.94 -20.06
N ASP A 353 -10.03 13.49 -18.90
CA ASP A 353 -9.87 14.18 -17.61
C ASP A 353 -8.39 14.43 -17.31
N HIS A 354 -8.07 15.61 -16.79
CA HIS A 354 -6.69 15.98 -16.44
C HIS A 354 -6.08 15.11 -15.32
N ARG A 355 -6.92 14.36 -14.59
CA ARG A 355 -6.56 13.48 -13.47
C ARG A 355 -6.34 12.01 -13.83
N LEU A 356 -6.40 11.64 -15.12
CA LEU A 356 -6.00 10.31 -15.56
C LEU A 356 -4.50 10.11 -15.31
N HIS A 357 -4.10 8.90 -14.88
CA HIS A 357 -2.69 8.65 -14.58
C HIS A 357 -1.85 8.62 -15.86
N LEU A 358 -0.66 9.21 -15.76
CA LEU A 358 0.34 9.19 -16.80
C LEU A 358 1.55 8.39 -16.30
N ALA A 359 1.80 7.24 -16.92
CA ALA A 359 2.90 6.36 -16.54
C ALA A 359 4.27 7.04 -16.71
N ARG A 360 4.37 7.97 -17.66
CA ARG A 360 5.56 8.79 -17.90
C ARG A 360 5.17 10.18 -18.37
N ILE A 361 5.97 11.16 -17.98
CA ILE A 361 5.83 12.56 -18.41
C ILE A 361 6.94 12.90 -19.40
N PHE A 362 6.58 13.62 -20.45
CA PHE A 362 7.45 14.14 -21.50
C PHE A 362 7.23 15.63 -21.67
N THR A 363 8.25 16.29 -22.23
CA THR A 363 8.24 17.71 -22.59
C THR A 363 8.42 17.83 -24.09
N LEU A 364 7.54 18.59 -24.75
CA LEU A 364 7.67 18.87 -26.19
C LEU A 364 8.99 19.64 -26.48
N ALA A 365 9.83 19.07 -27.34
CA ALA A 365 11.08 19.68 -27.82
C ALA A 365 10.89 20.55 -29.09
N ALA A 366 9.67 20.57 -29.63
CA ALA A 366 9.23 21.47 -30.71
C ALA A 366 7.72 21.73 -30.57
N PRO A 367 7.20 22.84 -31.12
CA PRO A 367 5.75 23.03 -31.22
C PRO A 367 5.09 21.86 -31.98
N LEU A 368 3.91 21.46 -31.53
CA LEU A 368 3.11 20.38 -32.11
C LEU A 368 1.92 20.97 -32.88
N ASP A 369 1.78 20.68 -34.16
CA ASP A 369 0.65 21.13 -35.00
C ASP A 369 -0.45 20.05 -35.05
N GLU A 370 -1.71 20.38 -35.36
CA GLU A 370 -2.85 19.43 -35.34
C GLU A 370 -2.73 18.21 -36.28
N LYS A 371 -1.81 18.23 -37.24
CA LYS A 371 -1.59 17.19 -38.26
C LYS A 371 -0.26 16.46 -38.11
N SER A 372 0.54 16.80 -37.10
CA SER A 372 1.86 16.21 -36.92
C SER A 372 1.76 14.68 -36.75
N THR A 373 2.58 13.96 -37.51
CA THR A 373 2.73 12.50 -37.46
C THR A 373 3.96 12.07 -36.66
N THR A 374 4.72 13.03 -36.15
CA THR A 374 5.84 12.84 -35.22
C THR A 374 5.73 13.85 -34.07
N ILE A 375 6.23 13.47 -32.90
CA ILE A 375 6.25 14.34 -31.71
C ILE A 375 7.66 14.34 -31.14
N ALA A 376 8.37 15.46 -31.24
CA ALA A 376 9.71 15.62 -30.67
C ALA A 376 9.65 15.84 -29.16
N VAL A 377 10.50 15.14 -28.40
CA VAL A 377 10.52 15.15 -26.93
C VAL A 377 11.93 15.34 -26.37
N GLU A 378 12.01 15.88 -25.15
CA GLU A 378 13.29 16.10 -24.45
C GLU A 378 13.84 14.83 -23.79
N GLU A 379 12.94 14.02 -23.22
CA GLU A 379 13.24 12.80 -22.46
C GLU A 379 13.25 11.55 -23.35
N ASN A 380 14.12 10.57 -23.04
CA ASN A 380 14.24 9.33 -23.83
C ASN A 380 12.95 8.47 -23.71
N PRO A 381 12.20 8.21 -24.80
CA PRO A 381 10.95 7.42 -24.77
C PRO A 381 11.17 5.90 -24.67
N GLU A 382 12.42 5.42 -24.65
CA GLU A 382 12.76 4.00 -24.50
C GLU A 382 12.03 3.34 -23.33
N GLY A 383 11.43 2.17 -23.59
CA GLY A 383 10.66 1.39 -22.62
C GLY A 383 9.19 1.77 -22.49
N CYS A 384 8.67 2.75 -23.25
CA CYS A 384 7.22 3.04 -23.25
C CYS A 384 6.38 1.85 -23.70
N ASP A 385 6.88 1.06 -24.66
CA ASP A 385 6.25 -0.17 -25.13
C ASP A 385 6.16 -1.23 -24.02
N LEU A 386 7.17 -1.35 -23.15
CA LEU A 386 7.18 -2.28 -22.01
C LEU A 386 6.14 -1.90 -20.95
N LEU A 387 5.90 -0.60 -20.75
CA LEU A 387 4.89 -0.11 -19.82
C LEU A 387 3.46 -0.27 -20.35
N THR A 388 3.32 -0.37 -21.68
CA THR A 388 2.04 -0.62 -22.36
C THR A 388 1.88 -2.07 -22.86
N ALA A 389 2.84 -2.94 -22.54
CA ALA A 389 2.82 -4.34 -22.93
C ALA A 389 1.79 -5.06 -22.06
N VAL A 390 0.57 -5.12 -22.55
CA VAL A 390 -0.54 -5.71 -21.80
C VAL A 390 -1.10 -6.96 -22.50
N MET A 391 -1.80 -7.78 -21.70
CA MET A 391 -2.18 -9.16 -22.03
C MET A 391 -3.08 -9.31 -23.26
N TYR A 392 -3.80 -8.25 -23.69
CA TYR A 392 -4.83 -8.36 -24.72
C TYR A 392 -4.64 -7.49 -25.97
N GLU A 393 -3.82 -6.43 -25.96
CA GLU A 393 -3.38 -5.67 -27.15
C GLU A 393 -2.46 -4.51 -26.73
N GLN A 394 -1.38 -4.22 -27.48
CA GLN A 394 -0.52 -3.06 -27.17
C GLN A 394 -1.27 -1.75 -27.46
N SER A 395 -1.70 -1.06 -26.41
CA SER A 395 -2.30 0.27 -26.52
C SER A 395 -1.23 1.36 -26.33
N LYS A 396 -0.82 1.99 -27.42
CA LYS A 396 0.21 3.04 -27.46
C LYS A 396 -0.43 4.43 -27.53
N ILE A 397 -0.90 4.95 -26.41
CA ILE A 397 -1.64 6.22 -26.36
C ILE A 397 -0.91 7.25 -25.47
N LEU A 398 -0.70 8.44 -26.03
CA LEU A 398 -0.24 9.63 -25.32
C LEU A 398 -1.43 10.53 -25.00
N LYS A 399 -1.37 11.24 -23.88
CA LYS A 399 -2.34 12.28 -23.50
C LYS A 399 -1.66 13.62 -23.38
N ILE A 400 -2.14 14.61 -24.13
CA ILE A 400 -1.73 16.02 -24.04
C ILE A 400 -2.98 16.90 -23.91
N GLY A 401 -3.10 17.61 -22.78
CA GLY A 401 -4.31 18.39 -22.49
C GLY A 401 -5.59 17.52 -22.59
N HIS A 402 -6.48 17.89 -23.53
CA HIS A 402 -7.74 17.21 -23.84
C HIS A 402 -7.67 16.34 -25.12
N GLU A 403 -6.47 15.97 -25.56
CA GLU A 403 -6.25 15.12 -26.71
C GLU A 403 -5.59 13.80 -26.33
N LEU A 404 -6.03 12.72 -26.99
CA LEU A 404 -5.36 11.43 -27.01
C LEU A 404 -4.73 11.20 -28.38
N ILE A 405 -3.50 10.66 -28.39
CA ILE A 405 -2.71 10.46 -29.61
C ILE A 405 -2.18 9.03 -29.62
N GLU A 406 -2.53 8.24 -30.64
CA GLU A 406 -1.89 6.95 -30.88
C GLU A 406 -0.50 7.17 -31.48
N TYR A 407 0.46 6.30 -31.18
CA TYR A 407 1.77 6.29 -31.87
C TYR A 407 2.19 4.87 -32.25
N ALA A 408 3.01 4.75 -33.29
CA ALA A 408 3.49 3.45 -33.78
C ALA A 408 4.79 3.04 -33.09
N ASP A 409 5.75 3.96 -33.00
CA ASP A 409 7.09 3.69 -32.50
C ASP A 409 7.76 4.94 -31.89
N TYR A 410 8.99 4.81 -31.42
CA TYR A 410 9.80 5.89 -30.89
C TYR A 410 11.30 5.69 -31.21
N THR A 411 12.07 6.77 -31.13
CA THR A 411 13.54 6.71 -31.30
C THR A 411 14.26 6.54 -29.96
N THR A 412 15.35 5.76 -29.92
CA THR A 412 16.17 5.54 -28.70
C THR A 412 17.46 6.38 -28.65
N ARG A 413 17.65 7.29 -29.61
CA ARG A 413 18.78 8.24 -29.65
C ARG A 413 18.27 9.63 -30.00
N ARG A 414 19.01 10.67 -29.57
CA ARG A 414 18.66 12.06 -29.88
C ARG A 414 18.74 12.33 -31.40
N PRO A 415 17.85 13.20 -31.95
CA PRO A 415 16.71 13.81 -31.27
C PRO A 415 15.62 12.78 -30.97
N TYR A 416 15.07 12.80 -29.75
CA TYR A 416 14.05 11.83 -29.35
C TYR A 416 12.68 12.20 -29.91
N GLN A 417 11.96 11.22 -30.45
CA GLN A 417 10.65 11.41 -31.05
C GLN A 417 9.74 10.19 -30.85
N PHE A 418 8.44 10.43 -30.74
CA PHE A 418 7.41 9.46 -31.10
C PHE A 418 7.09 9.57 -32.59
N THR A 419 6.85 8.45 -33.25
CA THR A 419 6.62 8.37 -34.71
C THR A 419 5.35 7.61 -35.05
N GLY A 420 4.81 7.87 -36.24
CA GLY A 420 3.54 7.28 -36.68
C GLY A 420 2.36 7.76 -35.84
N CYS A 421 2.43 9.00 -35.35
CA CYS A 421 1.41 9.58 -34.48
C CYS A 421 0.09 9.80 -35.23
N LYS A 422 -1.01 9.34 -34.65
CA LYS A 422 -2.37 9.61 -35.12
C LYS A 422 -3.08 10.46 -34.08
N ARG A 423 -3.42 11.67 -34.49
CA ARG A 423 -4.03 12.72 -33.68
C ARG A 423 -5.53 12.46 -33.47
N GLY A 424 -6.09 12.93 -32.35
CA GLY A 424 -7.52 12.82 -32.08
C GLY A 424 -8.02 11.40 -31.85
N ALA A 425 -7.18 10.52 -31.29
CA ALA A 425 -7.56 9.14 -30.95
C ALA A 425 -8.77 9.13 -30.01
N LEU A 426 -9.56 8.04 -30.06
CA LEU A 426 -10.78 7.88 -29.25
C LEU A 426 -11.73 9.08 -29.34
N LYS A 427 -11.91 9.64 -30.54
CA LYS A 427 -12.81 10.78 -30.82
C LYS A 427 -12.47 12.07 -30.06
N THR A 428 -11.23 12.18 -29.55
CA THR A 428 -10.75 13.44 -28.98
C THR A 428 -10.47 14.46 -30.09
N ARG A 429 -10.49 15.75 -29.75
CA ARG A 429 -10.17 16.81 -30.69
C ARG A 429 -8.66 17.05 -30.72
N SER A 430 -8.10 17.29 -31.90
CA SER A 430 -6.70 17.67 -32.06
C SER A 430 -6.47 19.16 -31.82
N PHE A 431 -5.36 19.48 -31.15
CA PHE A 431 -4.96 20.85 -30.84
C PHE A 431 -3.49 21.12 -31.18
N ALA A 432 -3.17 22.38 -31.47
CA ALA A 432 -1.78 22.83 -31.51
C ALA A 432 -1.25 23.06 -30.07
N HIS A 433 0.01 22.69 -29.83
CA HIS A 433 0.67 22.87 -28.52
C HIS A 433 2.04 23.55 -28.67
N PRO A 434 2.39 24.49 -27.77
CA PRO A 434 3.67 25.17 -27.84
C PRO A 434 4.85 24.29 -27.40
N LEU A 435 6.06 24.69 -27.82
CA LEU A 435 7.31 24.19 -27.26
C LEU A 435 7.27 24.20 -25.72
N GLY A 436 7.79 23.15 -25.08
CA GLY A 436 7.84 23.04 -23.63
C GLY A 436 6.54 22.57 -22.96
N CYS A 437 5.47 22.33 -23.73
CA CYS A 437 4.25 21.74 -23.17
C CYS A 437 4.53 20.34 -22.63
N LYS A 438 4.04 20.04 -21.42
CA LYS A 438 4.14 18.72 -20.81
C LYS A 438 2.96 17.84 -21.18
N PHE A 439 3.24 16.57 -21.42
CA PHE A 439 2.26 15.55 -21.74
C PHE A 439 2.77 14.20 -21.26
N GLY A 440 2.04 13.10 -21.48
CA GLY A 440 2.53 11.81 -21.00
C GLY A 440 1.98 10.60 -21.72
N LEU A 441 2.60 9.46 -21.43
CA LEU A 441 2.11 8.13 -21.76
C LEU A 441 0.91 7.83 -20.87
N LEU A 442 -0.27 7.60 -21.47
CA LEU A 442 -1.47 7.24 -20.75
C LEU A 442 -1.27 5.88 -20.07
N ASP A 443 -1.60 5.78 -18.78
CA ASP A 443 -1.47 4.52 -18.05
C ASP A 443 -2.68 3.61 -18.31
N ILE A 444 -2.51 2.68 -19.24
CA ILE A 444 -3.55 1.76 -19.70
C ILE A 444 -3.33 0.38 -19.05
N ASP A 445 -4.43 -0.22 -18.60
CA ASP A 445 -4.47 -1.58 -18.09
C ASP A 445 -4.47 -2.63 -19.22
N GLY A 446 -4.35 -3.93 -18.91
CA GLY A 446 -4.53 -4.99 -19.89
C GLY A 446 -5.93 -5.21 -20.40
N GLN A 447 -6.92 -4.63 -19.76
CA GLN A 447 -8.25 -4.44 -20.35
C GLN A 447 -8.32 -3.06 -21.03
N PRO A 448 -9.29 -2.76 -21.90
CA PRO A 448 -9.47 -1.43 -22.50
C PRO A 448 -9.92 -0.39 -21.46
N ALA A 449 -9.05 -0.10 -20.49
CA ALA A 449 -9.27 0.73 -19.32
C ALA A 449 -8.02 1.54 -18.98
N VAL A 450 -8.23 2.69 -18.35
CA VAL A 450 -7.20 3.66 -17.94
C VAL A 450 -7.15 3.74 -16.43
N ARG A 451 -5.94 3.68 -15.86
CA ARG A 451 -5.73 3.83 -14.42
C ARG A 451 -5.92 5.27 -13.97
N LEU A 452 -6.53 5.43 -12.80
CA LEU A 452 -6.78 6.72 -12.17
C LEU A 452 -5.55 7.21 -11.39
N ASP A 453 -5.24 8.50 -11.45
CA ASP A 453 -4.16 9.06 -10.62
C ASP A 453 -4.62 9.20 -9.17
N GLN A 454 -4.09 8.31 -8.32
CA GLN A 454 -4.49 8.17 -6.92
C GLN A 454 -4.09 9.38 -6.07
N ARG A 455 -3.19 10.24 -6.57
CA ARG A 455 -2.80 11.51 -5.91
C ARG A 455 -3.86 12.61 -6.05
N THR A 456 -4.89 12.38 -6.87
CA THR A 456 -5.89 13.39 -7.22
C THR A 456 -7.27 13.05 -6.64
N SER A 457 -8.23 13.96 -6.81
CA SER A 457 -9.61 13.77 -6.34
C SER A 457 -10.42 12.74 -7.13
N ILE A 458 -9.92 12.22 -8.26
CA ILE A 458 -10.71 11.36 -9.16
C ILE A 458 -11.09 10.02 -8.51
N GLN A 459 -10.21 9.43 -7.68
CA GLN A 459 -10.51 8.20 -6.95
C GLN A 459 -11.66 8.40 -5.96
N CYS A 460 -11.66 9.52 -5.24
CA CYS A 460 -12.73 9.88 -4.30
C CYS A 460 -14.08 10.07 -5.01
N GLU A 461 -14.06 10.64 -6.22
CA GLU A 461 -15.24 10.87 -7.05
C GLU A 461 -15.81 9.54 -7.58
N HIS A 462 -14.94 8.68 -8.13
CA HIS A 462 -15.33 7.35 -8.62
C HIS A 462 -15.85 6.46 -7.48
N ALA A 463 -15.17 6.44 -6.34
CA ALA A 463 -15.61 5.73 -5.14
C ALA A 463 -16.98 6.21 -4.64
N LYS A 464 -17.30 7.51 -4.78
CA LYS A 464 -18.64 8.04 -4.46
C LYS A 464 -19.72 7.41 -5.34
N LYS A 465 -19.49 7.28 -6.64
CA LYS A 465 -20.43 6.64 -7.57
C LYS A 465 -20.67 5.17 -7.18
N ILE A 466 -19.60 4.43 -6.85
CA ILE A 466 -19.71 3.04 -6.37
C ILE A 466 -20.52 2.96 -5.06
N GLY A 467 -20.23 3.83 -4.10
CA GLY A 467 -20.93 3.88 -2.81
C GLY A 467 -22.42 4.24 -2.96
N ASP A 468 -22.76 5.17 -3.87
CA ASP A 468 -24.14 5.55 -4.16
C ASP A 468 -24.92 4.38 -4.79
N ILE A 469 -24.33 3.71 -5.79
CA ILE A 469 -24.92 2.49 -6.40
C ILE A 469 -25.16 1.43 -5.32
N SER A 470 -24.14 1.19 -4.50
CA SER A 470 -24.17 0.15 -3.49
C SER A 470 -25.26 0.35 -2.44
N ARG A 471 -25.31 1.56 -1.87
CA ARG A 471 -26.26 1.94 -0.82
C ARG A 471 -27.70 1.87 -1.31
N GLU A 472 -27.95 2.30 -2.54
CA GLU A 472 -29.30 2.27 -3.13
C GLU A 472 -29.72 0.86 -3.54
N ALA A 473 -28.79 0.05 -4.05
CA ALA A 473 -29.05 -1.33 -4.46
C ALA A 473 -29.19 -2.28 -3.27
N GLY A 474 -28.51 -2.03 -2.15
CA GLY A 474 -28.51 -2.90 -0.97
C GLY A 474 -27.56 -4.10 -1.09
N PHE A 475 -26.41 -3.93 -1.73
CA PHE A 475 -25.34 -4.94 -1.71
C PHE A 475 -24.77 -5.14 -0.30
N GLN A 476 -24.31 -6.35 0.00
CA GLN A 476 -23.92 -6.77 1.35
C GLN A 476 -22.45 -7.22 1.45
N PHE A 477 -21.80 -7.58 0.35
CA PHE A 477 -20.37 -7.92 0.31
C PHE A 477 -19.74 -7.48 -1.01
N PHE A 478 -18.41 -7.32 -1.04
CA PHE A 478 -17.70 -6.68 -2.16
C PHE A 478 -16.44 -7.46 -2.55
N SER A 479 -16.19 -7.52 -3.86
CA SER A 479 -14.91 -7.96 -4.45
C SER A 479 -14.24 -6.76 -5.10
N TYR A 480 -13.05 -6.42 -4.61
CA TYR A 480 -12.19 -5.33 -5.05
C TYR A 480 -11.23 -5.84 -6.13
N ASP A 481 -11.76 -6.05 -7.34
CA ASP A 481 -10.98 -6.41 -8.51
C ASP A 481 -10.19 -5.21 -9.06
N GLY A 482 -9.07 -5.49 -9.72
CA GLY A 482 -8.12 -4.49 -10.21
C GLY A 482 -7.46 -3.66 -9.11
N ALA A 483 -7.43 -4.13 -7.85
CA ALA A 483 -6.81 -3.39 -6.75
C ALA A 483 -5.30 -3.15 -6.93
N GLU A 484 -4.65 -3.91 -7.80
CA GLU A 484 -3.27 -3.75 -8.26
C GLU A 484 -3.09 -2.59 -9.26
N ASP A 485 -4.18 -2.08 -9.85
CA ASP A 485 -4.16 -1.08 -10.92
C ASP A 485 -3.99 0.35 -10.37
N VAL A 486 -2.99 0.52 -9.52
CA VAL A 486 -2.55 1.77 -8.94
C VAL A 486 -1.05 1.97 -9.15
N HIS A 487 -0.62 3.22 -9.22
CA HIS A 487 0.79 3.57 -9.32
C HIS A 487 1.50 3.46 -7.95
N PRO A 488 2.85 3.38 -7.92
CA PRO A 488 3.58 3.40 -6.65
C PRO A 488 3.38 4.70 -5.84
N PRO A 489 3.60 4.67 -4.51
CA PRO A 489 3.98 3.50 -3.72
C PRO A 489 2.82 2.52 -3.47
N TRP A 490 2.98 1.27 -3.89
CA TRP A 490 1.90 0.26 -3.86
C TRP A 490 1.46 -0.12 -2.44
N TRP A 491 2.35 -0.06 -1.45
CA TRP A 491 2.00 -0.32 -0.06
C TRP A 491 0.89 0.63 0.45
N PHE A 492 0.85 1.85 -0.07
CA PHE A 492 -0.13 2.87 0.28
C PHE A 492 -1.34 2.83 -0.66
N TRP A 493 -1.14 3.00 -1.96
CA TRP A 493 -2.25 3.23 -2.89
C TRP A 493 -3.16 2.01 -3.10
N VAL A 494 -2.65 0.79 -2.90
CA VAL A 494 -3.49 -0.43 -2.99
C VAL A 494 -4.59 -0.37 -1.93
N SER A 495 -4.22 -0.15 -0.66
CA SER A 495 -5.21 -0.08 0.44
C SER A 495 -5.95 1.25 0.49
N MET A 496 -5.32 2.37 0.10
CA MET A 496 -6.03 3.66 0.08
C MET A 496 -7.15 3.69 -0.94
N SER A 497 -6.93 3.18 -2.16
CA SER A 497 -7.99 3.11 -3.18
C SER A 497 -9.16 2.23 -2.72
N GLN A 498 -8.88 1.15 -2.00
CA GLN A 498 -9.88 0.29 -1.36
C GLN A 498 -10.62 1.02 -0.22
N TYR A 499 -9.88 1.72 0.63
CA TYR A 499 -10.43 2.47 1.77
C TYR A 499 -11.36 3.60 1.31
N GLU A 500 -11.02 4.27 0.21
CA GLU A 500 -11.88 5.28 -0.42
C GLU A 500 -13.26 4.71 -0.77
N VAL A 501 -13.34 3.49 -1.29
CA VAL A 501 -14.64 2.84 -1.52
C VAL A 501 -15.25 2.40 -0.20
N TYR A 502 -14.51 1.68 0.65
CA TYR A 502 -15.03 1.10 1.90
C TYR A 502 -15.75 2.13 2.79
N ARG A 503 -15.15 3.31 2.98
CA ARG A 503 -15.73 4.39 3.82
C ARG A 503 -17.04 4.97 3.28
N ARG A 504 -17.43 4.61 2.05
CA ARG A 504 -18.69 5.01 1.38
C ARG A 504 -19.69 3.86 1.29
N LEU A 505 -19.42 2.74 1.96
CA LEU A 505 -20.30 1.58 2.03
C LEU A 505 -20.99 1.39 3.41
N PRO A 506 -21.58 2.41 4.08
CA PRO A 506 -22.45 2.16 5.23
C PRO A 506 -23.83 1.62 4.78
N PRO A 507 -24.41 0.60 5.47
CA PRO A 507 -23.81 -0.14 6.57
C PRO A 507 -22.63 -1.00 6.09
N GLU A 508 -21.59 -1.11 6.93
CA GLU A 508 -20.34 -1.80 6.62
C GLU A 508 -20.58 -3.16 5.91
N PRO A 509 -19.76 -3.50 4.90
CA PRO A 509 -19.82 -4.81 4.27
C PRO A 509 -19.73 -5.97 5.27
N LEU A 510 -20.46 -7.06 5.00
CA LEU A 510 -20.37 -8.30 5.78
C LEU A 510 -18.96 -8.90 5.73
N PHE A 511 -18.34 -8.85 4.56
CA PHE A 511 -16.95 -9.18 4.30
C PHE A 511 -16.54 -8.55 2.96
N SER A 512 -15.24 -8.54 2.69
CA SER A 512 -14.74 -8.17 1.36
C SER A 512 -13.56 -9.04 0.93
N THR A 513 -13.39 -9.13 -0.38
CA THR A 513 -12.33 -9.84 -1.10
C THR A 513 -11.64 -8.90 -2.08
N GLY A 514 -10.47 -9.27 -2.60
CA GLY A 514 -9.79 -8.45 -3.62
C GLY A 514 -8.56 -9.11 -4.23
N ALA A 515 -8.13 -8.56 -5.37
CA ALA A 515 -7.03 -9.07 -6.19
C ALA A 515 -5.63 -8.70 -5.66
N ALA A 516 -5.52 -7.56 -4.98
CA ALA A 516 -4.27 -7.06 -4.39
C ALA A 516 -4.47 -6.59 -2.95
N LYS A 517 -3.39 -6.64 -2.16
CA LYS A 517 -3.41 -6.30 -0.74
C LYS A 517 -2.14 -5.57 -0.33
N SER A 518 -2.29 -4.63 0.59
CA SER A 518 -1.21 -4.11 1.43
C SER A 518 -1.66 -4.08 2.89
N HIS A 519 -0.75 -3.80 3.82
CA HIS A 519 -0.98 -3.95 5.26
C HIS A 519 -2.34 -3.40 5.74
N PHE A 520 -2.61 -2.11 5.51
CA PHE A 520 -3.86 -1.47 5.96
C PHE A 520 -5.11 -2.12 5.36
N GLY A 521 -5.00 -2.69 4.16
CA GLY A 521 -6.07 -3.44 3.51
C GLY A 521 -6.50 -4.70 4.27
N TRP A 522 -5.74 -5.17 5.27
CA TRP A 522 -6.15 -6.30 6.12
C TRP A 522 -7.47 -6.01 6.87
N HIS A 523 -7.69 -4.76 7.26
CA HIS A 523 -8.93 -4.31 7.90
C HIS A 523 -10.14 -4.31 6.95
N ILE A 524 -9.90 -4.29 5.64
CA ILE A 524 -10.93 -4.19 4.59
C ILE A 524 -11.18 -5.57 3.99
N LEU A 525 -10.13 -6.21 3.50
CA LEU A 525 -10.15 -7.49 2.82
C LEU A 525 -10.06 -8.62 3.86
N THR A 526 -11.20 -9.21 4.18
CA THR A 526 -11.30 -10.22 5.25
C THR A 526 -11.21 -11.65 4.72
N CYS A 527 -11.33 -11.82 3.40
CA CYS A 527 -11.06 -13.07 2.69
C CYS A 527 -10.16 -12.75 1.49
N ALA A 528 -9.04 -13.45 1.35
CA ALA A 528 -8.08 -13.20 0.27
C ALA A 528 -8.18 -14.27 -0.82
N ASN A 529 -7.43 -14.09 -1.92
CA ASN A 529 -7.17 -15.12 -2.92
C ASN A 529 -8.30 -15.35 -3.95
N GLU A 530 -8.79 -14.29 -4.58
CA GLU A 530 -9.69 -14.39 -5.74
C GLU A 530 -8.91 -14.79 -7.00
N PHE A 531 -8.61 -16.08 -7.12
CA PHE A 531 -7.97 -16.63 -8.30
C PHE A 531 -8.96 -16.77 -9.47
N ASP A 532 -8.49 -16.45 -10.66
CA ASP A 532 -9.19 -16.76 -11.91
C ASP A 532 -9.28 -18.26 -12.18
N THR A 533 -10.11 -18.61 -13.16
CA THR A 533 -10.46 -19.99 -13.46
C THR A 533 -9.35 -20.75 -14.16
N PHE A 534 -9.24 -22.04 -13.86
CA PHE A 534 -8.42 -22.98 -14.64
C PHE A 534 -9.30 -23.86 -15.54
N SER A 535 -8.71 -24.46 -16.57
CA SER A 535 -9.43 -25.41 -17.42
C SER A 535 -9.82 -26.66 -16.62
N PRO A 536 -10.92 -27.35 -17.02
CA PRO A 536 -11.39 -28.55 -16.31
C PRO A 536 -10.32 -29.63 -16.12
N GLU A 537 -9.41 -29.79 -17.09
CA GLU A 537 -8.38 -30.83 -17.11
C GLU A 537 -7.32 -30.64 -16.02
N VAL A 538 -7.08 -29.40 -15.60
CA VAL A 538 -5.98 -29.06 -14.68
C VAL A 538 -6.44 -28.46 -13.36
N ILE A 539 -7.72 -28.08 -13.21
CA ILE A 539 -8.25 -27.37 -12.04
C ILE A 539 -7.82 -28.01 -10.71
N LYS A 540 -7.95 -29.33 -10.55
CA LYS A 540 -7.57 -30.02 -9.32
C LYS A 540 -6.08 -29.90 -9.01
N LYS A 541 -5.22 -29.94 -10.04
CA LYS A 541 -3.77 -29.79 -9.88
C LYS A 541 -3.43 -28.33 -9.58
N ALA A 542 -3.97 -27.40 -10.35
CA ALA A 542 -3.75 -25.96 -10.20
C ALA A 542 -4.22 -25.43 -8.83
N THR A 543 -5.38 -25.87 -8.34
CA THR A 543 -5.87 -25.53 -6.99
C THR A 543 -4.89 -25.99 -5.91
N ARG A 544 -4.29 -27.19 -6.03
CA ARG A 544 -3.29 -27.67 -5.06
C ARG A 544 -2.00 -26.85 -5.12
N GLU A 545 -1.54 -26.51 -6.31
CA GLU A 545 -0.28 -25.81 -6.54
C GLU A 545 -0.36 -24.33 -6.14
N HIS A 546 -1.48 -23.66 -6.41
CA HIS A 546 -1.63 -22.22 -6.20
C HIS A 546 -2.50 -21.90 -4.98
N GLN A 547 -3.79 -22.27 -5.01
CA GLN A 547 -4.77 -21.79 -4.03
C GLN A 547 -4.57 -22.41 -2.64
N LEU A 548 -4.31 -23.73 -2.55
CA LEU A 548 -4.01 -24.38 -1.27
C LEU A 548 -2.64 -23.99 -0.70
N ALA A 549 -1.67 -23.67 -1.57
CA ALA A 549 -0.40 -23.12 -1.13
C ALA A 549 -0.61 -21.74 -0.51
N ALA A 550 -1.35 -20.86 -1.18
CA ALA A 550 -1.72 -19.54 -0.68
C ALA A 550 -2.48 -19.61 0.67
N ALA A 551 -3.40 -20.57 0.81
CA ALA A 551 -4.17 -20.75 2.05
C ALA A 551 -3.30 -20.96 3.30
N LYS A 552 -2.17 -21.68 3.17
CA LYS A 552 -1.22 -21.90 4.28
C LYS A 552 -0.52 -20.62 4.70
N TYR A 553 -0.25 -19.71 3.77
CA TYR A 553 0.33 -18.41 4.06
C TYR A 553 -0.70 -17.48 4.70
N LEU A 554 -1.89 -17.39 4.10
CA LEU A 554 -2.98 -16.52 4.58
C LEU A 554 -3.48 -16.89 5.99
N ALA A 555 -3.42 -18.17 6.35
CA ALA A 555 -3.74 -18.62 7.69
C ALA A 555 -2.80 -18.00 8.75
N GLN A 556 -1.55 -17.67 8.40
CA GLN A 556 -0.60 -17.01 9.30
C GLN A 556 -0.96 -15.54 9.55
N ASP A 557 -1.77 -14.94 8.66
CA ASP A 557 -2.33 -13.59 8.77
C ASP A 557 -3.72 -13.58 9.43
N PHE A 558 -4.14 -14.66 10.10
CA PHE A 558 -5.49 -14.79 10.67
C PHE A 558 -6.59 -14.52 9.62
N THR A 559 -6.34 -14.87 8.36
CA THR A 559 -7.22 -14.55 7.24
C THR A 559 -7.61 -15.79 6.47
N ARG A 560 -8.89 -15.86 6.07
CA ARG A 560 -9.40 -16.96 5.27
C ARG A 560 -8.96 -16.84 3.81
N CYS A 561 -8.75 -17.99 3.18
CA CYS A 561 -8.52 -18.12 1.75
C CYS A 561 -9.82 -18.43 1.01
N ASN A 562 -10.08 -17.68 -0.05
CA ASN A 562 -10.97 -18.05 -1.14
C ASN A 562 -10.24 -19.02 -2.08
N LEU A 563 -10.92 -20.05 -2.60
CA LEU A 563 -10.36 -20.96 -3.59
C LEU A 563 -10.62 -20.51 -5.03
N GLY A 564 -10.96 -19.23 -5.23
CA GLY A 564 -11.15 -18.62 -6.54
C GLY A 564 -12.42 -19.05 -7.25
N TRP A 565 -12.50 -18.62 -8.51
CA TRP A 565 -13.64 -18.87 -9.39
C TRP A 565 -13.56 -20.24 -10.05
N ILE A 566 -14.71 -20.91 -10.16
CA ILE A 566 -14.85 -22.22 -10.83
C ILE A 566 -15.89 -22.04 -11.95
N ASN A 567 -15.45 -22.20 -13.20
CA ASN A 567 -16.34 -22.09 -14.36
C ASN A 567 -17.32 -23.27 -14.45
N TYR A 568 -18.48 -22.99 -15.02
CA TYR A 568 -19.39 -24.02 -15.50
C TYR A 568 -19.08 -24.34 -16.97
N VAL A 569 -18.48 -25.50 -17.22
CA VAL A 569 -18.05 -25.93 -18.56
C VAL A 569 -18.75 -27.23 -18.91
N ALA A 570 -19.57 -27.25 -19.96
CA ALA A 570 -20.18 -28.49 -20.42
C ALA A 570 -19.12 -29.45 -21.00
N PRO A 571 -19.24 -30.77 -20.76
CA PRO A 571 -18.34 -31.75 -21.37
C PRO A 571 -18.51 -31.75 -22.90
N SER A 572 -17.40 -31.95 -23.62
CA SER A 572 -17.39 -32.08 -25.08
C SER A 572 -16.25 -32.99 -25.54
N ALA A 573 -16.07 -33.15 -26.85
CA ALA A 573 -14.90 -33.87 -27.38
C ALA A 573 -13.56 -33.18 -27.03
N ALA A 574 -13.58 -31.87 -26.72
CA ALA A 574 -12.38 -31.08 -26.45
C ALA A 574 -12.09 -30.88 -24.95
N THR A 575 -13.05 -31.19 -24.06
CA THR A 575 -12.88 -30.97 -22.61
C THR A 575 -13.70 -31.97 -21.80
N ILE A 576 -13.17 -32.36 -20.64
CA ILE A 576 -13.88 -33.23 -19.69
C ILE A 576 -15.10 -32.54 -19.04
N GLY A 577 -15.22 -31.21 -19.18
CA GLY A 577 -16.26 -30.42 -18.54
C GLY A 577 -16.05 -30.27 -17.03
N MET A 578 -16.75 -29.31 -16.44
CA MET A 578 -16.75 -28.99 -15.02
C MET A 578 -18.13 -28.49 -14.64
N GLN A 579 -18.82 -29.26 -13.80
CA GLN A 579 -20.16 -28.96 -13.31
C GLN A 579 -20.17 -29.08 -11.78
N PRO A 580 -20.92 -28.24 -11.06
CA PRO A 580 -21.20 -28.48 -9.65
C PRO A 580 -21.93 -29.83 -9.51
N ASP A 581 -21.54 -30.59 -8.51
CA ASP A 581 -22.07 -31.92 -8.20
C ASP A 581 -23.49 -31.91 -7.64
#